data_AF-A0A6I3XKH4-F1
#
_entry.id   AF-A0A6I3XKH4-F1
#
_cell.length_a   1.000
_cell.length_b   1.000
_cell.length_c   1.000
_cell.angle_alpha   90.00
_cell.angle_beta   90.00
_cell.angle_gamma   90.00
#
_symmetry.space_group_name_H-M   'P 1'
#
loop_
_entity.id
_entity.type
_entity.pdbx_description
1 polymer ?
#
loop_
_entity_poly.entity_id
_entity_poly.type
_entity_poly.pdbx_seq_one_letter_code
_entity_poly.pdbx_strand_id
1 'polypeptide(L)'
;MAREQNERVVKEMIQSLYRLAGIYPVWDGQVNDAVAEVVEKMLLETRNCSQAFVWVPKPPTGRASVLWLAMNVGRAAFATSRAKLSQTCARKVILNWRTTLELASQGLASSRMRMRA
;
A
#
# COMPACT_ATOMS: atom_id res chain seq x y z
N MET A 1 1.79 21.21 -5.45
CA MET A 1 2.69 21.10 -4.27
C MET A 1 2.19 20.08 -3.23
N ALA A 2 1.02 20.22 -2.61
CA ALA A 2 0.56 19.27 -1.58
C ALA A 2 0.30 17.83 -2.10
N ARG A 3 -0.25 17.70 -3.32
CA ARG A 3 -0.56 16.39 -3.92
C ARG A 3 0.68 15.55 -4.20
N GLU A 4 1.69 16.14 -4.85
CA GLU A 4 2.96 15.47 -5.13
C GLU A 4 3.66 14.99 -3.86
N GLN A 5 3.58 15.76 -2.77
CA GLN A 5 4.14 15.35 -1.49
C GLN A 5 3.43 14.11 -0.92
N ASN A 6 2.10 14.06 -1.01
CA ASN A 6 1.33 12.89 -0.57
C ASN A 6 1.63 11.65 -1.44
N GLU A 7 1.74 11.84 -2.76
CA GLU A 7 2.13 10.77 -3.68
C GLU A 7 3.53 10.23 -3.37
N ARG A 8 4.49 11.11 -3.04
CA ARG A 8 5.83 10.71 -2.60
C ARG A 8 5.78 9.89 -1.31
N VAL A 9 4.98 10.31 -0.32
CA VAL A 9 4.81 9.56 0.94
C VAL A 9 4.29 8.15 0.66
N VAL A 10 3.25 8.01 -0.16
CA VAL A 10 2.69 6.69 -0.52
C VAL A 10 3.71 5.86 -1.32
N LYS A 11 4.44 6.48 -2.25
CA LYS A 11 5.51 5.80 -3.00
C LYS A 11 6.59 5.26 -2.05
N GLU A 12 7.06 6.06 -1.11
CA GLU A 12 8.04 5.62 -0.10
C GLU A 12 7.53 4.46 0.75
N MET A 13 6.25 4.44 1.11
CA MET A 13 5.63 3.31 1.85
C MET A 13 5.72 2.01 1.04
N ILE A 14 5.27 2.04 -0.23
CA ILE A 14 5.32 0.89 -1.14
C ILE A 14 6.75 0.39 -1.28
N GLN A 15 7.67 1.30 -1.62
CA GLN A 15 9.07 0.95 -1.84
C GLN A 15 9.72 0.36 -0.57
N SER A 16 9.33 0.85 0.60
CA SER A 16 9.80 0.32 1.89
C SER A 16 9.28 -1.09 2.18
N LEU A 17 8.08 -1.45 1.73
CA LEU A 17 7.56 -2.83 1.80
C LEU A 17 8.32 -3.75 0.84
N TYR A 18 8.59 -3.33 -0.40
CA TYR A 18 9.39 -4.09 -1.36
C TYR A 18 10.80 -4.39 -0.82
N ARG A 19 11.46 -3.37 -0.27
CA ARG A 19 12.79 -3.53 0.35
C ARG A 19 12.74 -4.47 1.55
N LEU A 20 11.74 -4.33 2.44
CA LEU A 20 11.56 -5.23 3.57
C LEU A 20 11.32 -6.68 3.11
N ALA A 21 10.54 -6.87 2.05
CA ALA A 21 10.26 -8.18 1.45
C ALA A 21 11.48 -8.81 0.76
N GLY A 22 12.55 -8.04 0.52
CA GLY A 22 13.71 -8.48 -0.26
C GLY A 22 13.36 -8.74 -1.74
N ILE A 23 12.38 -8.03 -2.29
CA ILE A 23 11.95 -8.17 -3.69
C ILE A 23 12.51 -7.02 -4.51
N TYR A 24 13.23 -7.39 -5.57
CA TYR A 24 13.82 -6.46 -6.54
C TYR A 24 13.38 -6.83 -7.98
N PRO A 25 13.25 -5.85 -8.89
CA PRO A 25 13.37 -4.41 -8.65
C PRO A 25 12.25 -3.88 -7.74
N VAL A 26 12.54 -2.76 -7.07
CA VAL A 26 11.53 -2.05 -6.27
C VAL A 26 10.54 -1.38 -7.23
N TRP A 27 9.25 -1.38 -6.87
CA TRP A 27 8.21 -0.75 -7.68
C TRP A 27 8.47 0.75 -7.93
N ASP A 28 8.32 1.18 -9.19
CA ASP A 28 8.60 2.53 -9.64
C ASP A 28 7.40 3.26 -10.28
N GLY A 29 6.22 2.63 -10.27
CA GLY A 29 5.02 3.16 -10.92
C GLY A 29 4.54 4.52 -10.40
N GLN A 30 3.57 5.09 -11.12
CA GLN A 30 2.93 6.35 -10.76
C GLN A 30 1.88 6.13 -9.67
N VAL A 31 1.92 6.98 -8.63
CA VAL A 31 0.93 6.92 -7.56
C VAL A 31 -0.32 7.69 -7.98
N ASN A 32 -1.47 7.06 -7.81
CA ASN A 32 -2.80 7.62 -8.02
C ASN A 32 -3.78 7.03 -6.99
N ASP A 33 -5.05 7.41 -7.04
CA ASP A 33 -6.03 6.92 -6.07
C ASP A 33 -6.29 5.40 -6.20
N ALA A 34 -6.19 4.82 -7.40
CA ALA A 34 -6.29 3.36 -7.55
C ALA A 34 -5.11 2.63 -6.87
N VAL A 35 -3.91 3.21 -6.90
CA VAL A 35 -2.76 2.70 -6.14
C VAL A 35 -3.03 2.81 -4.64
N ALA A 36 -3.60 3.92 -4.17
CA ALA A 36 -3.95 4.08 -2.76
C ALA A 36 -4.94 3.01 -2.27
N GLU A 37 -5.97 2.68 -3.08
CA GLU A 37 -6.91 1.60 -2.78
C GLU A 37 -6.20 0.22 -2.66
N VAL A 38 -5.22 -0.04 -3.53
CA VAL A 38 -4.45 -1.29 -3.46
C VAL A 38 -3.56 -1.31 -2.21
N VAL A 39 -2.90 -0.20 -1.89
CA VAL A 39 -2.05 -0.08 -0.71
C VAL A 39 -2.87 -0.28 0.57
N GLU A 40 -4.07 0.28 0.66
CA GLU A 40 -4.98 0.01 1.78
C GLU A 40 -5.23 -1.50 1.96
N LYS A 41 -5.57 -2.20 0.87
CA LYS A 41 -5.81 -3.66 0.91
C LYS A 41 -4.56 -4.43 1.31
N MET A 42 -3.39 -4.01 0.85
CA MET A 42 -2.11 -4.58 1.29
C MET A 42 -1.90 -4.40 2.80
N LEU A 43 -2.15 -3.21 3.34
CA LEU A 43 -2.05 -2.94 4.78
C LEU A 43 -3.06 -3.79 5.57
N LEU A 44 -4.29 -3.94 5.07
CA LEU A 44 -5.29 -4.82 5.69
C LEU A 44 -4.85 -6.29 5.63
N GLU A 45 -4.29 -6.76 4.53
CA GLU A 45 -3.82 -8.14 4.40
C GLU A 45 -2.64 -8.47 5.32
N THR A 46 -1.76 -7.50 5.61
CA THR A 46 -0.69 -7.72 6.59
C THR A 46 -1.22 -8.14 7.96
N ARG A 47 -2.46 -7.77 8.32
CA ARG A 47 -3.12 -8.18 9.57
C ARG A 47 -3.27 -9.69 9.70
N ASN A 48 -3.30 -10.41 8.58
CA ASN A 48 -3.40 -11.88 8.56
C ASN A 48 -2.11 -12.57 9.02
N CYS A 49 -0.97 -11.86 9.03
CA CYS A 49 0.32 -12.43 9.41
C CYS A 49 1.15 -11.55 10.35
N SER A 50 0.66 -10.38 10.76
CA SER A 50 1.32 -9.48 11.69
C SER A 50 0.31 -8.55 12.38
N GLN A 51 0.64 -8.10 13.58
CA GLN A 51 -0.07 -7.01 14.26
C GLN A 51 0.35 -5.62 13.73
N ALA A 52 1.28 -5.57 12.76
CA ALA A 52 1.62 -4.35 12.05
C ALA A 52 0.37 -3.79 11.35
N PHE A 53 0.16 -2.47 11.47
CA PHE A 53 -0.93 -1.73 10.82
C PHE A 53 -2.36 -2.06 11.29
N VAL A 54 -2.56 -2.77 12.40
CA VAL A 54 -3.90 -2.99 12.99
C VAL A 54 -4.59 -1.69 13.39
N TRP A 55 -3.82 -0.69 13.80
CA TRP A 55 -4.32 0.64 14.16
C TRP A 55 -4.77 1.49 12.97
N VAL A 56 -4.43 1.11 11.73
CA VAL A 56 -4.80 1.89 10.54
C VAL A 56 -6.34 1.94 10.45
N PRO A 57 -6.96 3.13 10.47
CA PRO A 57 -8.41 3.25 10.45
C PRO A 57 -8.98 2.77 9.11
N LYS A 58 -10.29 2.56 9.04
CA LYS A 58 -10.95 2.37 7.74
C LYS A 58 -11.29 3.74 7.14
N PRO A 59 -11.10 3.96 5.84
CA PRO A 59 -11.49 5.20 5.19
C PRO A 59 -13.02 5.37 5.19
N PRO A 60 -13.53 6.60 5.37
CA PRO A 60 -14.96 6.86 5.52
C PRO A 60 -15.78 6.52 4.28
N THR A 61 -15.18 6.61 3.09
CA THR A 61 -15.78 6.26 1.79
C THR A 61 -15.61 4.78 1.43
N GLY A 62 -15.01 3.97 2.32
CA GLY A 62 -14.68 2.57 2.06
C GLY A 62 -13.51 2.35 1.10
N ARG A 63 -12.86 3.42 0.63
CA ARG A 63 -11.70 3.38 -0.26
C ARG A 63 -10.69 4.46 0.11
N ALA A 64 -9.42 4.09 0.25
CA ALA A 64 -8.37 5.03 0.55
C ALA A 64 -7.96 5.85 -0.68
N SER A 65 -7.91 7.18 -0.53
CA SER A 65 -7.25 8.08 -1.48
C SER A 65 -5.79 8.31 -1.10
N VAL A 66 -5.01 8.87 -2.03
CA VAL A 66 -3.59 9.23 -1.76
C VAL A 66 -3.49 10.20 -0.58
N LEU A 67 -4.35 11.21 -0.55
CA LEU A 67 -4.43 12.17 0.56
C LEU A 67 -4.74 11.47 1.88
N TRP A 68 -5.71 10.56 1.86
CA TRP A 68 -6.14 9.86 3.06
C TRP A 68 -5.02 8.98 3.64
N LEU A 69 -4.29 8.23 2.81
CA LEU A 69 -3.14 7.43 3.26
C LEU A 69 -2.02 8.32 3.81
N ALA A 70 -1.67 9.40 3.11
CA ALA A 70 -0.62 10.29 3.54
C ALA A 70 -0.94 10.96 4.90
N MET A 71 -2.20 11.33 5.13
CA MET A 71 -2.62 11.96 6.39
C MET A 71 -2.82 10.98 7.54
N ASN A 72 -3.48 9.83 7.29
CA ASN A 72 -3.89 8.92 8.37
C ASN A 72 -2.85 7.84 8.68
N VAL A 73 -2.12 7.37 7.66
CA VAL A 73 -1.03 6.42 7.89
C VAL A 73 0.26 7.19 8.16
N GLY A 74 0.57 8.19 7.33
CA GLY A 74 1.73 9.06 7.50
C GLY A 74 3.08 8.32 7.44
N ARG A 75 4.15 9.06 7.11
CA ARG A 75 5.49 8.46 6.98
C ARG A 75 6.00 7.88 8.30
N ALA A 76 5.84 8.61 9.40
CA ALA A 76 6.39 8.23 10.71
C ALA A 76 5.67 7.00 11.30
N ALA A 77 4.34 7.02 11.38
CA ALA A 77 3.60 5.89 11.94
C ALA A 77 3.68 4.64 11.05
N PHE A 78 3.79 4.81 9.72
CA PHE A 78 4.15 3.72 8.83
C PHE A 78 5.51 3.10 9.17
N ALA A 79 6.56 3.92 9.31
CA ALA A 79 7.91 3.43 9.61
C ALA A 79 7.97 2.65 10.92
N THR A 80 7.32 3.16 11.98
CA THR A 80 7.22 2.49 13.28
C THR A 80 6.51 1.14 13.19
N SER A 81 5.43 1.08 12.41
CA SER A 81 4.66 -0.15 12.23
C SER A 81 5.38 -1.18 11.37
N ARG A 82 6.07 -0.71 10.32
CA ARG A 82 6.89 -1.53 9.44
C ARG A 82 8.00 -2.25 10.22
N ALA A 83 8.57 -1.63 11.24
CA ALA A 83 9.59 -2.26 12.09
C ALA A 83 9.08 -3.53 12.82
N LYS A 84 7.75 -3.67 13.00
CA LYS A 84 7.10 -4.83 13.61
C LYS A 84 6.67 -5.89 12.59
N LEU A 85 6.83 -5.62 11.29
CA LEU A 85 6.44 -6.52 10.21
C LEU A 85 7.58 -7.48 9.88
N SER A 86 7.31 -8.79 9.88
CA SER A 86 8.31 -9.79 9.46
C SER A 86 8.55 -9.77 7.95
N GLN A 87 9.78 -10.08 7.53
CA GLN A 87 10.12 -10.16 6.12
C GLN A 87 9.24 -11.14 5.34
N THR A 88 8.92 -12.30 5.93
CA THR A 88 8.05 -13.32 5.29
C THR A 88 6.63 -12.80 5.05
N CYS A 89 6.05 -12.10 6.02
CA CYS A 89 4.72 -11.49 5.86
C CYS A 89 4.73 -10.40 4.79
N ALA A 90 5.73 -9.51 4.82
CA ALA A 90 5.92 -8.50 3.78
C ALA A 90 6.06 -9.14 2.38
N ARG A 91 6.87 -10.20 2.27
CA ARG A 91 7.08 -10.93 1.01
C ARG A 91 5.80 -11.53 0.48
N LYS A 92 4.99 -12.17 1.32
CA LYS A 92 3.68 -12.71 0.95
C LYS A 92 2.76 -11.62 0.38
N VAL A 93 2.62 -10.50 1.09
CA VAL A 93 1.76 -9.39 0.67
C VAL A 93 2.23 -8.79 -0.66
N ILE A 94 3.53 -8.52 -0.82
CA ILE A 94 4.03 -8.00 -2.11
C ILE A 94 3.77 -9.00 -3.25
N LEU A 95 4.02 -10.30 -3.06
CA LEU A 95 3.79 -11.30 -4.10
C LEU A 95 2.31 -11.39 -4.52
N ASN A 96 1.39 -11.26 -3.56
CA ASN A 96 -0.05 -11.29 -3.81
C ASN A 96 -0.54 -10.06 -4.57
N TRP A 97 0.05 -8.88 -4.32
CA TRP A 97 -0.48 -7.61 -4.83
C TRP A 97 0.33 -6.93 -5.90
N ARG A 98 1.58 -7.35 -6.18
CA ARG A 98 2.48 -6.66 -7.13
C ARG A 98 1.85 -6.40 -8.50
N THR A 99 1.16 -7.39 -9.07
CA THR A 99 0.54 -7.27 -10.40
C THR A 99 -0.63 -6.29 -10.37
N THR A 100 -1.43 -6.35 -9.31
CA THR A 100 -2.57 -5.45 -9.11
C THR A 100 -2.10 -4.02 -8.90
N LEU A 101 -1.01 -3.83 -8.14
CA LEU A 101 -0.39 -2.53 -7.91
C LEU A 101 0.11 -1.93 -9.23
N GLU A 102 0.75 -2.74 -10.07
CA GLU A 102 1.25 -2.32 -11.39
C GLU A 102 0.12 -1.90 -12.33
N LEU A 103 -0.95 -2.70 -12.40
CA LEU A 103 -2.16 -2.35 -13.15
C LEU A 103 -2.83 -1.09 -12.61
N ALA A 104 -2.77 -0.86 -11.30
CA ALA A 104 -3.32 0.33 -10.67
C ALA A 104 -2.54 1.60 -11.04
N SER A 105 -1.20 1.55 -11.09
CA SER A 105 -0.40 2.69 -11.58
C SER A 105 -0.75 3.10 -13.00
N GLN A 106 -1.15 2.15 -13.83
CA GLN A 106 -1.51 2.39 -15.22
C GLN A 106 -2.98 2.81 -15.40
N GLY A 107 -3.75 2.95 -14.31
CA GLY A 107 -5.17 3.31 -14.35
C GLY A 107 -6.13 2.18 -14.74
N LEU A 108 -5.65 0.92 -14.77
CA LEU A 108 -6.40 -0.24 -15.27
C LEU A 108 -7.10 -1.05 -14.16
N ALA A 109 -6.76 -0.83 -12.88
CA ALA A 109 -7.19 -1.70 -11.78
C ALA A 109 -8.69 -1.60 -11.39
N SER A 110 -9.43 -0.63 -11.90
CA SER A 110 -10.85 -0.44 -11.54
C SER A 110 -11.79 -1.51 -12.12
N SER A 111 -11.37 -2.27 -13.14
CA SER A 111 -12.27 -3.19 -13.86
C SER A 111 -12.18 -4.66 -13.45
N ARG A 112 -11.03 -5.15 -12.94
CA ARG A 112 -10.84 -6.61 -12.72
C ARG A 112 -11.22 -7.11 -11.32
N MET A 113 -11.37 -6.24 -10.33
CA MET A 113 -11.80 -6.65 -8.98
C MET A 113 -13.31 -6.97 -8.87
N ARG A 114 -14.12 -6.67 -9.91
CA ARG A 114 -15.57 -6.99 -9.93
C ARG A 114 -15.89 -8.48 -10.13
N MET A 115 -14.90 -9.35 -10.40
CA MET A 115 -15.14 -10.77 -10.72
C MET A 115 -14.83 -11.76 -9.59
N ARG A 116 -14.56 -11.29 -8.37
CA ARG A 116 -14.39 -12.16 -7.19
C ARG A 116 -15.28 -11.70 -6.03
N ALA A 117 -16.56 -11.52 -6.32
CA ALA A 117 -17.64 -11.55 -5.33
C ALA A 117 -18.32 -12.91 -5.42
#